data_AF-A0A5M5BT61-F1
#
_entry.id   AF-A0A5M5BT61-F1
#
_cell.length_a   1.000
_cell.length_b   1.000
_cell.length_c   1.000
_cell.angle_alpha   90.00
_cell.angle_beta   90.00
_cell.angle_gamma   90.00
#
_symmetry.space_group_name_H-M   'P 1'
#
loop_
_entity.id
_entity.type
_entity.pdbx_description
1 polymer ?
#
loop_
_entity_poly.entity_id
_entity_poly.type
_entity_poly.pdbx_seq_one_letter_code
_entity_poly.pdbx_strand_id
1 'polypeptide(L)'
;MINLKNIAVLLFSLVVPGLAIAQTEVLYNGIHLPEQWPPRYAEPQKAQDMPIPYLEQKPGVIPVNVGRQLFVDSFLIAETNLNRVIHTPRFYERNPVLGPDKEWEKTTEGGLYAAPFSDGIWYDEKDGKFKMWYLAGAGVLHKGDNQTFYTGYAESEDGKYWTKPVLDIWNQTNIVDTCNRDAATIWLDKQEKDPSKRYKMFNVERRPTDRRWQFILKYSSD
;
A
#
# COMPACT_ATOMS: atom_id res chain seq x y z
N MET A 1 -65.60 42.59 42.33
CA MET A 1 -65.04 41.22 42.50
C MET A 1 -64.13 40.93 41.32
N ILE A 2 -62.82 40.95 41.55
CA ILE A 2 -61.84 39.89 41.28
C ILE A 2 -60.49 40.49 41.70
N ASN A 3 -59.84 39.77 42.59
CA ASN A 3 -58.55 40.05 43.21
C ASN A 3 -57.59 38.98 42.70
N LEU A 4 -56.30 39.28 42.57
CA LEU A 4 -55.11 38.42 42.77
C LEU A 4 -53.94 39.12 42.06
N LYS A 5 -52.97 39.72 42.77
CA LYS A 5 -51.85 39.11 43.51
C LYS A 5 -50.86 38.31 42.63
N ASN A 6 -49.61 38.81 42.67
CA ASN A 6 -48.31 38.11 42.56
C ASN A 6 -47.45 38.55 41.37
N ILE A 7 -46.56 39.53 41.63
CA ILE A 7 -45.42 39.87 40.78
C ILE A 7 -44.26 38.95 41.21
N ALA A 8 -43.90 38.00 40.37
CA ALA A 8 -42.67 37.22 40.49
C ALA A 8 -41.56 37.94 39.72
N VAL A 9 -40.48 38.31 40.41
CA VAL A 9 -39.26 38.86 39.79
C VAL A 9 -38.42 37.67 39.31
N LEU A 10 -38.31 37.48 37.99
CA LEU A 10 -37.38 36.54 37.38
C LEU A 10 -36.03 37.24 37.16
N LEU A 11 -35.01 36.80 37.90
CA LEU A 11 -33.60 37.09 37.65
C LEU A 11 -33.10 36.14 36.55
N PHE A 12 -32.87 36.66 35.35
CA PHE A 12 -32.16 35.96 34.29
C PHE A 12 -30.65 36.04 34.53
N SER A 13 -30.03 34.91 34.86
CA SER A 13 -28.57 34.77 34.84
C SER A 13 -28.13 34.51 33.39
N LEU A 14 -27.46 35.49 32.79
CA LEU A 14 -26.76 35.34 31.52
C LEU A 14 -25.50 34.51 31.75
N VAL A 15 -25.58 33.21 31.45
CA VAL A 15 -24.39 32.36 31.27
C VAL A 15 -23.79 32.72 29.91
N VAL A 16 -22.69 33.45 29.91
CA VAL A 16 -21.85 33.63 28.72
C VAL A 16 -21.12 32.30 28.51
N PRO A 17 -21.33 31.58 27.39
CA PRO A 17 -20.54 30.39 27.09
C PRO A 17 -19.10 30.86 26.88
N GLY A 18 -18.16 30.27 27.63
CA GLY A 18 -16.74 30.50 27.41
C GLY A 18 -16.39 30.18 25.96
N LEU A 19 -15.72 31.12 25.28
CA LEU A 19 -15.04 30.86 24.02
C LEU A 19 -14.04 29.74 24.29
N ALA A 20 -14.38 28.52 23.89
CA ALA A 20 -13.40 27.46 23.73
C ALA A 20 -12.47 27.92 22.61
N ILE A 21 -11.28 28.40 22.98
CA ILE A 21 -10.19 28.59 22.02
C ILE A 21 -9.87 27.18 21.53
N ALA A 22 -10.25 26.86 20.30
CA ALA A 22 -9.82 25.64 19.65
C ALA A 22 -8.28 25.67 19.61
N GLN A 23 -7.65 24.88 20.47
CA GLN A 23 -6.20 24.78 20.51
C GLN A 23 -5.76 24.04 19.26
N THR A 24 -5.11 24.75 18.34
CA THR A 24 -4.43 24.16 17.20
C THR A 24 -3.30 23.27 17.74
N GLU A 25 -3.37 21.96 17.44
CA GLU A 25 -2.33 21.01 17.84
C GLU A 25 -1.00 21.39 17.19
N VAL A 26 0.07 21.38 17.98
CA VAL A 26 1.44 21.58 17.48
C VAL A 26 2.12 20.22 17.41
N LEU A 27 2.51 19.82 16.21
CA LEU A 27 3.22 18.56 15.99
C LEU A 27 4.64 18.61 16.59
N TYR A 28 5.25 17.44 16.76
CA TYR A 28 6.60 17.29 17.31
C TYR A 28 7.70 18.07 16.55
N ASN A 29 7.44 18.45 15.30
CA ASN A 29 8.31 19.22 14.42
C ASN A 29 7.94 20.72 14.34
N GLY A 30 7.09 21.21 15.25
CA GLY A 30 6.71 22.63 15.33
C GLY A 30 5.68 23.09 14.30
N ILE A 31 5.09 22.17 13.51
CA ILE A 31 3.99 22.50 12.60
C ILE A 31 2.71 22.68 13.41
N HIS A 32 2.07 23.84 13.25
CA HIS A 32 0.74 24.11 13.79
C HIS A 32 -0.32 23.57 12.83
N LEU A 33 -1.15 22.63 13.31
CA LEU A 33 -2.28 22.15 12.53
C LEU A 33 -3.40 23.19 12.49
N PRO A 34 -4.11 23.35 11.37
CA PRO A 34 -5.37 24.07 11.36
C PRO A 34 -6.39 23.39 12.28
N GLU A 35 -7.41 24.14 12.72
CA GLU A 35 -8.50 23.61 13.54
C GLU A 35 -9.17 22.37 12.92
N GLN A 36 -9.27 22.34 11.59
CA GLN A 36 -9.75 21.19 10.84
C GLN A 36 -8.60 20.44 10.16
N TRP A 37 -8.25 19.26 10.70
CA TRP A 37 -7.24 18.37 10.13
C TRP A 37 -7.77 16.94 9.91
N PRO A 38 -7.51 16.30 8.75
CA PRO A 38 -6.90 16.88 7.55
C PRO A 38 -7.81 17.94 6.91
N PRO A 39 -7.24 18.93 6.19
CA PRO A 39 -8.05 19.97 5.55
C PRO A 39 -9.05 19.36 4.58
N ARG A 40 -10.26 19.91 4.53
CA ARG A 40 -11.31 19.50 3.58
C ARG A 40 -11.35 20.49 2.43
N TYR A 41 -10.89 20.06 1.26
CA TYR A 41 -10.98 20.84 0.04
C TYR A 41 -12.19 20.39 -0.79
N ALA A 42 -12.82 21.33 -1.50
CA ALA A 42 -13.76 20.98 -2.56
C ALA A 42 -12.99 20.35 -3.73
N GLU A 43 -13.64 19.45 -4.47
CA GLU A 43 -13.07 18.89 -5.69
C GLU A 43 -12.87 20.01 -6.73
N PRO A 44 -11.65 20.20 -7.26
CA PRO A 44 -11.38 21.32 -8.13
C PRO A 44 -11.96 21.08 -9.53
N GLN A 45 -12.52 22.12 -10.15
CA GLN A 45 -13.08 22.04 -11.50
C GLN A 45 -12.02 21.83 -12.60
N LYS A 46 -10.75 22.07 -12.29
CA LYS A 46 -9.60 21.89 -13.17
C LYS A 46 -8.44 21.29 -12.38
N ALA A 47 -7.55 20.57 -13.06
CA ALA A 47 -6.32 20.07 -12.45
C ALA A 47 -5.51 21.25 -11.88
N GLN A 48 -5.19 21.17 -10.60
CA GLN A 48 -4.37 22.14 -9.88
C GLN A 48 -3.62 21.42 -8.76
N ASP A 49 -2.56 22.04 -8.27
CA ASP A 49 -1.82 21.53 -7.12
C ASP A 49 -2.69 21.61 -5.86
N MET A 50 -2.55 20.62 -4.97
CA MET A 50 -3.19 20.69 -3.66
C MET A 50 -2.52 21.80 -2.83
N PRO A 51 -3.29 22.64 -2.12
CA PRO A 51 -2.72 23.60 -1.18
C PRO A 51 -1.87 22.89 -0.13
N ILE A 52 -0.77 23.53 0.28
CA ILE A 52 0.14 23.02 1.30
C ILE A 52 0.28 24.06 2.43
N PRO A 53 -0.73 24.20 3.32
CA PRO A 53 -0.83 25.34 4.23
C PRO A 53 0.38 25.51 5.17
N TYR A 54 1.03 24.41 5.56
CA TYR A 54 2.22 24.46 6.42
C TYR A 54 3.46 25.02 5.73
N LEU A 55 3.46 25.17 4.40
CA LEU A 55 4.51 25.89 3.66
C LEU A 55 4.22 27.40 3.56
N GLU A 56 2.96 27.82 3.66
CA GLU A 56 2.57 29.24 3.66
C GLU A 56 2.93 29.92 4.98
N GLN A 57 2.76 29.20 6.10
CA GLN A 57 3.09 29.68 7.45
C GLN A 57 4.14 28.76 8.10
N LYS A 58 5.40 28.92 7.69
CA LYS A 58 6.51 28.17 8.29
C LYS A 58 6.78 28.66 9.72
N PRO A 59 7.04 27.76 10.68
CA PRO A 59 7.47 28.18 12.00
C PRO A 59 8.85 28.86 11.91
N GLY A 60 9.10 29.83 12.79
CA GLY A 60 10.38 30.57 12.80
C GLY A 60 11.59 29.69 13.12
N VAL A 61 11.37 28.54 13.77
CA VAL A 61 12.40 27.52 14.05
C VAL A 61 11.81 26.15 13.70
N ILE A 62 12.52 25.38 12.87
CA ILE A 62 12.13 24.03 12.49
C ILE A 62 13.11 23.02 13.13
N PRO A 63 12.66 22.18 14.08
CA PRO A 63 13.49 21.11 14.64
C PRO A 63 13.82 20.06 13.56
N VAL A 64 15.10 19.96 13.17
CA VAL A 64 15.56 19.01 12.15
C VAL A 64 16.08 17.69 12.71
N ASN A 65 16.20 17.56 14.03
CA ASN A 65 16.73 16.39 14.71
C ASN A 65 15.63 15.45 15.25
N VAL A 66 14.38 15.62 14.79
CA VAL A 66 13.22 14.87 15.27
C VAL A 66 12.50 14.17 14.12
N GLY A 67 12.05 12.94 14.37
CA GLY A 67 11.20 12.18 13.44
C GLY A 67 11.89 11.74 12.15
N ARG A 68 11.07 11.33 11.17
CA ARG A 68 11.51 10.91 9.84
C ARG A 68 11.35 12.07 8.86
N GLN A 69 12.42 12.37 8.13
CA GLN A 69 12.42 13.40 7.09
C GLN A 69 12.46 12.73 5.72
N LEU A 70 11.55 13.12 4.83
CA LEU A 70 11.52 12.64 3.46
C LEU A 70 12.35 13.57 2.58
N PHE A 71 13.20 13.00 1.72
CA PHE A 71 14.13 13.75 0.87
C PHE A 71 13.43 14.64 -0.17
N VAL A 72 12.13 14.45 -0.40
CA VAL A 72 11.32 15.23 -1.34
C VAL A 72 10.77 16.53 -0.74
N ASP A 73 10.96 16.74 0.56
CA ASP A 73 10.42 17.89 1.27
C ASP A 73 11.37 19.10 1.20
N SER A 74 10.95 20.15 0.50
CA SER A 74 11.69 21.43 0.46
C SER A 74 11.47 22.28 1.71
N PHE A 75 10.59 21.88 2.63
CA PHE A 75 10.30 22.62 3.86
C PHE A 75 11.55 22.87 4.71
N LEU A 76 12.45 21.89 4.79
CA LEU A 76 13.66 21.92 5.62
C LEU A 76 14.84 22.63 4.97
N ILE A 77 14.75 22.96 3.68
CA ILE A 77 15.84 23.58 2.93
C ILE A 77 15.73 25.10 3.08
N ALA A 78 16.65 25.70 3.83
CA ALA A 78 16.73 27.15 3.98
C ALA A 78 17.23 27.82 2.68
N GLU A 79 18.30 27.29 2.10
CA GLU A 79 18.86 27.71 0.81
C GLU A 79 19.51 26.52 0.09
N THR A 80 19.51 26.56 -1.24
CA THR A 80 20.21 25.58 -2.08
C THR A 80 20.56 26.20 -3.43
N ASN A 81 21.68 25.79 -4.01
CA ASN A 81 22.06 26.10 -5.39
C ASN A 81 21.70 24.96 -6.37
N LEU A 82 21.01 23.92 -5.90
CA LEU A 82 20.56 22.81 -6.72
C LEU A 82 19.24 23.14 -7.43
N ASN A 83 19.16 22.80 -8.71
CA ASN A 83 17.93 22.90 -9.48
C ASN A 83 17.14 21.59 -9.40
N ARG A 84 15.91 21.63 -8.86
CA ARG A 84 15.00 20.48 -8.87
C ARG A 84 14.42 20.30 -10.26
N VAL A 85 14.76 19.21 -10.93
CA VAL A 85 14.21 18.84 -12.24
C VAL A 85 13.35 17.58 -12.10
N ILE A 86 12.08 17.69 -12.48
CA ILE A 86 11.17 16.54 -12.54
C ILE A 86 11.23 15.98 -13.96
N HIS A 87 11.75 14.77 -14.10
CA HIS A 87 11.81 14.09 -15.39
C HIS A 87 10.57 13.23 -15.62
N THR A 88 10.03 13.26 -16.84
CA THR A 88 9.00 12.31 -17.25
C THR A 88 9.63 10.93 -17.39
N PRO A 89 9.15 9.90 -16.65
CA PRO A 89 9.67 8.54 -16.80
C PRO A 89 9.37 8.04 -18.22
N ARG A 90 10.33 7.34 -18.82
CA ARG A 90 10.13 6.62 -20.08
C ARG A 90 9.91 5.15 -19.75
N PHE A 91 8.90 4.54 -20.36
CA PHE A 91 8.71 3.10 -20.25
C PHE A 91 9.96 2.38 -20.75
N TYR A 92 10.32 1.29 -20.06
CA TYR A 92 11.40 0.44 -20.51
C TYR A 92 10.98 -0.23 -21.82
N GLU A 93 11.88 -0.20 -22.81
CA GLU A 93 11.58 -0.63 -24.19
C GLU A 93 11.16 -2.10 -24.31
N ARG A 94 11.49 -2.93 -23.30
CA ARG A 94 11.12 -4.35 -23.24
C ARG A 94 10.03 -4.65 -22.22
N ASN A 95 9.22 -3.67 -21.87
CA ASN A 95 8.03 -3.94 -21.09
C ASN A 95 7.01 -4.75 -21.92
N PRO A 96 6.29 -5.70 -21.29
CA PRO A 96 6.47 -6.15 -19.92
C PRO A 96 7.68 -7.11 -19.78
N VAL A 97 8.42 -7.00 -18.66
CA VAL A 97 9.56 -7.90 -18.35
C VAL A 97 9.13 -9.32 -17.95
N LEU A 98 7.87 -9.48 -17.53
CA LEU A 98 7.20 -10.75 -17.32
C LEU A 98 5.82 -10.65 -17.98
N GLY A 99 5.49 -11.62 -18.83
CA GLY A 99 4.16 -11.77 -19.41
C GLY A 99 3.73 -13.23 -19.43
N PRO A 100 2.45 -13.51 -19.72
CA PRO A 100 1.95 -14.87 -19.82
C PRO A 100 2.51 -15.55 -21.08
N ASP A 101 3.21 -16.66 -20.89
CA ASP A 101 3.84 -17.46 -21.95
C ASP A 101 3.70 -18.98 -21.72
N LYS A 102 2.99 -19.39 -20.67
CA LYS A 102 2.69 -20.79 -20.34
C LYS A 102 1.19 -21.06 -20.41
N GLU A 103 0.85 -22.28 -20.82
CA GLU A 103 -0.54 -22.71 -20.98
C GLU A 103 -1.35 -22.66 -19.68
N TRP A 104 -0.69 -22.89 -18.56
CA TRP A 104 -1.32 -22.87 -17.26
C TRP A 104 -1.66 -21.45 -16.78
N GLU A 105 -1.14 -20.38 -17.39
CA GLU A 105 -1.40 -18.98 -16.99
C GLU A 105 -2.72 -18.41 -17.52
N LYS A 106 -3.61 -19.27 -18.05
CA LYS A 106 -4.94 -18.92 -18.54
C LYS A 106 -5.95 -18.94 -17.39
N THR A 107 -6.82 -17.94 -17.33
CA THR A 107 -8.03 -17.96 -16.47
C THR A 107 -9.04 -18.98 -17.00
N THR A 108 -10.12 -19.24 -16.26
CA THR A 108 -11.20 -20.14 -16.67
C THR A 108 -11.82 -19.75 -18.02
N GLU A 109 -11.89 -18.45 -18.30
CA GLU A 109 -12.39 -17.90 -19.57
C GLU A 109 -11.32 -17.88 -20.69
N GLY A 110 -10.12 -18.39 -20.43
CA GLY A 110 -9.01 -18.42 -21.38
C GLY A 110 -8.20 -17.12 -21.46
N GLY A 111 -8.48 -16.14 -20.60
CA GLY A 111 -7.73 -14.90 -20.52
C GLY A 111 -6.31 -15.13 -20.02
N LEU A 112 -5.32 -14.51 -20.66
CA LEU A 112 -3.92 -14.64 -20.28
C LEU A 112 -3.61 -13.73 -19.08
N TYR A 113 -3.03 -14.28 -18.01
CA TYR A 113 -2.67 -13.48 -16.85
C TYR A 113 -1.37 -13.97 -16.19
N ALA A 114 -0.37 -13.08 -16.16
CA ALA A 114 0.87 -13.25 -15.40
C ALA A 114 1.41 -11.86 -15.06
N ALA A 115 1.29 -11.45 -13.79
CA ALA A 115 1.78 -10.14 -13.36
C ALA A 115 2.15 -10.16 -11.87
N PRO A 116 3.23 -9.46 -11.45
CA PRO A 116 3.50 -9.26 -10.03
C PRO A 116 2.39 -8.39 -9.44
N PHE A 117 1.54 -8.96 -8.58
CA PHE A 117 0.38 -8.28 -8.00
C PHE A 117 0.49 -8.26 -6.49
N SER A 118 1.18 -7.24 -5.96
CA SER A 118 1.49 -7.05 -4.54
C SER A 118 2.36 -8.13 -3.88
N ASP A 119 2.81 -9.12 -4.67
CA ASP A 119 3.52 -10.33 -4.24
C ASP A 119 4.89 -10.02 -3.62
N GLY A 120 5.96 -10.22 -4.37
CA GLY A 120 7.31 -9.98 -3.89
C GLY A 120 8.32 -10.19 -5.00
N ILE A 121 9.24 -9.23 -5.14
CA ILE A 121 10.44 -9.38 -5.94
C ILE A 121 11.62 -9.12 -5.00
N TRP A 122 12.46 -10.13 -4.83
CA TRP A 122 13.56 -10.10 -3.88
C TRP A 122 14.84 -10.56 -4.54
N TYR A 123 15.94 -9.85 -4.28
CA TYR A 123 17.26 -10.41 -4.51
C TYR A 123 17.61 -11.32 -3.32
N ASP A 124 17.87 -12.59 -3.61
CA ASP A 124 18.32 -13.58 -2.65
C ASP A 124 19.83 -13.75 -2.74
N GLU A 125 20.55 -13.25 -1.74
CA GLU A 125 22.01 -13.31 -1.68
C GLU A 125 22.57 -14.74 -1.57
N LYS A 126 21.80 -15.70 -1.04
CA LYS A 126 22.27 -17.10 -0.95
C LYS A 126 22.29 -17.77 -2.31
N ASP A 127 21.33 -17.40 -3.15
CA ASP A 127 21.15 -17.97 -4.48
C ASP A 127 21.75 -17.11 -5.59
N GLY A 128 22.14 -15.87 -5.27
CA GLY A 128 22.75 -14.93 -6.22
C GLY A 128 21.81 -14.47 -7.33
N LYS A 129 20.49 -14.44 -7.08
CA LYS A 129 19.48 -14.11 -8.11
C LYS A 129 18.28 -13.36 -7.55
N PHE A 130 17.61 -12.63 -8.42
CA PHE A 130 16.27 -12.12 -8.18
C PHE A 130 15.25 -13.25 -8.29
N LYS A 131 14.32 -13.27 -7.34
CA LYS A 131 13.18 -14.16 -7.25
C LYS A 131 11.90 -13.33 -7.32
N MET A 132 10.96 -13.75 -8.14
CA MET A 132 9.64 -13.14 -8.27
C MET A 132 8.59 -14.18 -8.02
N TRP A 133 7.60 -13.80 -7.22
CA TRP A 133 6.32 -14.47 -7.20
C TRP A 133 5.30 -13.58 -7.87
N TYR A 134 4.37 -14.19 -8.59
CA TYR A 134 3.42 -13.43 -9.40
C TYR A 134 2.07 -14.12 -9.44
N LEU A 135 1.04 -13.30 -9.63
CA LEU A 135 -0.33 -13.75 -9.85
C LEU A 135 -0.44 -14.30 -11.26
N ALA A 136 -0.83 -15.57 -11.37
CA ALA A 136 -1.03 -16.25 -12.64
C ALA A 136 -2.47 -16.76 -12.77
N GLY A 137 -3.01 -16.75 -13.99
CA GLY A 137 -4.33 -17.34 -14.26
C GLY A 137 -4.36 -18.81 -13.83
N ALA A 138 -5.49 -19.26 -13.27
CA ALA A 138 -5.61 -20.60 -12.67
C ALA A 138 -6.78 -21.42 -13.21
N GLY A 139 -7.18 -21.18 -14.46
CA GLY A 139 -8.32 -21.85 -15.11
C GLY A 139 -8.14 -23.35 -15.31
N VAL A 140 -6.90 -23.85 -15.27
CA VAL A 140 -6.62 -25.29 -15.32
C VAL A 140 -7.17 -26.01 -14.08
N LEU A 141 -7.11 -25.38 -12.91
CA LEU A 141 -7.48 -25.97 -11.63
C LEU A 141 -8.84 -25.47 -11.11
N HIS A 142 -9.07 -24.16 -11.15
CA HIS A 142 -10.22 -23.52 -10.53
C HIS A 142 -11.27 -23.16 -11.57
N LYS A 143 -12.15 -24.12 -11.91
CA LYS A 143 -13.19 -23.95 -12.95
C LYS A 143 -14.53 -23.42 -12.44
N GLY A 144 -14.68 -23.32 -11.11
CA GLY A 144 -15.93 -22.92 -10.47
C GLY A 144 -16.20 -21.41 -10.49
N ASP A 145 -15.22 -20.61 -10.88
CA ASP A 145 -15.30 -19.14 -10.96
C ASP A 145 -14.74 -18.66 -12.29
N ASN A 146 -15.30 -17.57 -12.81
CA ASN A 146 -14.91 -16.97 -14.09
C ASN A 146 -13.46 -16.46 -14.09
N GLN A 147 -13.02 -15.94 -12.94
CA GLN A 147 -11.70 -15.36 -12.76
C GLN A 147 -11.03 -15.98 -11.54
N THR A 148 -9.97 -16.73 -11.80
CA THR A 148 -9.26 -17.53 -10.79
C THR A 148 -7.76 -17.39 -10.98
N PHE A 149 -7.05 -17.39 -9.86
CA PHE A 149 -5.62 -17.17 -9.85
C PHE A 149 -4.91 -18.01 -8.79
N TYR A 150 -3.65 -18.30 -9.06
CA TYR A 150 -2.73 -18.96 -8.15
C TYR A 150 -1.37 -18.25 -8.16
N THR A 151 -0.40 -18.74 -7.38
CA THR A 151 0.92 -18.11 -7.29
C THR A 151 1.93 -18.86 -8.17
N GLY A 152 2.45 -18.16 -9.18
CA GLY A 152 3.60 -18.59 -9.98
C GLY A 152 4.93 -18.02 -9.47
N TYR A 153 6.03 -18.58 -9.94
CA TYR A 153 7.39 -18.19 -9.56
C TYR A 153 8.31 -17.99 -10.77
N ALA A 154 9.20 -17.00 -10.71
CA ALA A 154 10.18 -16.70 -11.75
C ALA A 154 11.51 -16.23 -11.15
N GLU A 155 12.58 -16.37 -11.92
CA GLU A 155 13.95 -16.05 -11.51
C GLU A 155 14.65 -15.16 -12.53
N SER A 156 15.56 -14.32 -12.07
CA SER A 156 16.35 -13.44 -12.93
C SER A 156 17.73 -13.16 -12.33
N GLU A 157 18.76 -13.08 -13.15
CA GLU A 157 20.08 -12.63 -12.72
C GLU A 157 20.20 -11.10 -12.69
N ASP A 158 19.40 -10.40 -13.51
CA ASP A 158 19.55 -8.95 -13.76
C ASP A 158 18.28 -8.12 -13.50
N GLY A 159 17.18 -8.77 -13.10
CA GLY A 159 15.87 -8.15 -12.87
C GLY A 159 15.13 -7.74 -14.14
N LYS A 160 15.69 -7.99 -15.34
CA LYS A 160 15.13 -7.58 -16.64
C LYS A 160 14.68 -8.76 -17.47
N TYR A 161 15.42 -9.87 -17.44
CA TYR A 161 15.04 -11.11 -18.11
C TYR A 161 14.65 -12.16 -17.09
N TRP A 162 13.45 -12.69 -17.23
CA TRP A 162 12.87 -13.60 -16.25
C TRP A 162 12.67 -14.99 -16.85
N THR A 163 13.14 -16.00 -16.13
CA THR A 163 12.94 -17.42 -16.44
C THR A 163 11.87 -17.97 -15.51
N LYS A 164 10.94 -18.76 -16.06
CA LYS A 164 9.93 -19.52 -15.30
C LYS A 164 10.43 -20.97 -15.19
N PRO A 165 11.14 -21.34 -14.12
CA PRO A 165 11.77 -22.65 -14.02
C PRO A 165 10.71 -23.75 -13.85
N VAL A 166 11.01 -24.95 -14.34
CA VAL A 166 10.22 -26.14 -14.01
C VAL A 166 10.58 -26.55 -12.58
N LEU A 167 9.57 -26.68 -11.72
CA LEU A 167 9.70 -27.04 -10.30
C LEU A 167 8.95 -28.35 -10.03
N ASP A 168 9.47 -29.14 -9.07
CA ASP A 168 8.82 -30.37 -8.61
C ASP A 168 7.82 -30.09 -7.47
N ILE A 169 6.88 -29.18 -7.73
CA ILE A 169 5.85 -28.76 -6.76
C ILE A 169 4.45 -29.08 -7.31
N TRP A 170 4.14 -28.55 -8.49
CA TRP A 170 2.87 -28.84 -9.16
C TRP A 170 3.08 -29.09 -10.64
N ASN A 171 2.86 -30.34 -11.06
CA ASN A 171 2.76 -30.75 -12.46
C ASN A 171 3.92 -30.31 -13.37
N GLN A 172 5.16 -30.29 -12.84
CA GLN A 172 6.34 -29.84 -13.59
C GLN A 172 6.18 -28.43 -14.19
N THR A 173 5.52 -27.55 -13.44
CA THR A 173 5.32 -26.12 -13.77
C THR A 173 6.15 -25.24 -12.83
N ASN A 174 5.99 -23.92 -12.96
CA ASN A 174 6.53 -22.94 -12.03
C ASN A 174 5.48 -22.46 -11.00
N ILE A 175 4.40 -23.22 -10.79
CA ILE A 175 3.36 -22.89 -9.80
C ILE A 175 3.77 -23.41 -8.43
N VAL A 176 3.80 -22.50 -7.45
CA VAL A 176 4.30 -22.79 -6.09
C VAL A 176 3.20 -22.83 -5.03
N ASP A 177 2.02 -22.28 -5.33
CA ASP A 177 0.84 -22.42 -4.48
C ASP A 177 -0.42 -22.44 -5.33
N THR A 178 -1.19 -23.52 -5.23
CA THR A 178 -2.36 -23.78 -6.07
C THR A 178 -3.66 -23.21 -5.51
N CYS A 179 -3.66 -22.57 -4.34
CA CYS A 179 -4.86 -21.97 -3.76
C CYS A 179 -5.46 -20.89 -4.70
N ASN A 180 -6.80 -20.83 -4.78
CA ASN A 180 -7.47 -19.73 -5.48
C ASN A 180 -7.32 -18.46 -4.65
N ARG A 181 -6.58 -17.48 -5.15
CA ARG A 181 -6.21 -16.26 -4.43
C ARG A 181 -6.56 -14.98 -5.17
N ASP A 182 -6.50 -13.87 -4.45
CA ASP A 182 -6.57 -12.51 -5.00
C ASP A 182 -5.21 -11.83 -4.82
N ALA A 183 -4.97 -11.19 -3.68
CA ALA A 183 -3.69 -10.61 -3.33
C ALA A 183 -2.82 -11.57 -2.49
N ALA A 184 -1.51 -11.41 -2.58
CA ALA A 184 -0.56 -11.96 -1.62
C ALA A 184 0.61 -11.00 -1.45
N THR A 185 1.38 -11.21 -0.40
CA THR A 185 2.68 -10.58 -0.21
C THR A 185 3.67 -11.64 0.25
N ILE A 186 4.83 -11.68 -0.41
CA ILE A 186 5.90 -12.59 -0.06
C ILE A 186 7.06 -11.80 0.50
N TRP A 187 7.50 -12.23 1.68
CA TRP A 187 8.59 -11.63 2.41
C TRP A 187 9.73 -12.63 2.51
N LEU A 188 10.86 -12.30 1.89
CA LEU A 188 12.14 -12.97 2.12
C LEU A 188 12.77 -12.41 3.39
N ASP A 189 12.58 -13.10 4.51
CA ASP A 189 13.16 -12.70 5.79
C ASP A 189 14.64 -13.05 5.85
N LYS A 190 15.49 -12.05 5.60
CA LYS A 190 16.95 -12.20 5.63
C LYS A 190 17.51 -12.39 7.04
N GLN A 191 16.73 -12.13 8.08
CA GLN A 191 17.13 -12.25 9.48
C GLN A 191 16.55 -13.49 10.18
N GLU A 192 15.67 -14.23 9.49
CA GLU A 192 15.08 -15.44 10.02
C GLU A 192 16.15 -16.50 10.29
N LYS A 193 16.10 -17.07 11.50
CA LYS A 193 17.07 -18.08 11.97
C LYS A 193 16.61 -19.49 11.66
N ASP A 194 15.30 -19.72 11.63
CA ASP A 194 14.72 -20.98 11.21
C ASP A 194 14.67 -21.03 9.68
N PRO A 195 15.53 -21.81 9.00
CA PRO A 195 15.59 -21.83 7.55
C PRO A 195 14.23 -22.19 6.93
N SER A 196 13.38 -22.97 7.61
CA SER A 196 12.04 -23.35 7.14
C SER A 196 11.02 -22.22 7.12
N LYS A 197 11.35 -21.06 7.70
CA LYS A 197 10.48 -19.88 7.78
C LYS A 197 11.05 -18.67 7.04
N ARG A 198 12.14 -18.87 6.29
CA ARG A 198 12.84 -17.79 5.60
C ARG A 198 11.96 -17.08 4.60
N TYR A 199 11.12 -17.83 3.87
CA TYR A 199 10.09 -17.25 3.02
C TYR A 199 8.76 -17.27 3.77
N LYS A 200 8.08 -16.11 3.79
CA LYS A 200 6.80 -15.91 4.47
C LYS A 200 5.81 -15.38 3.45
N MET A 201 4.73 -16.12 3.20
CA MET A 201 3.67 -15.70 2.28
C MET A 201 2.40 -15.38 3.05
N PHE A 202 1.97 -14.13 2.98
CA PHE A 202 0.65 -13.69 3.44
C PHE A 202 -0.29 -13.73 2.25
N ASN A 203 -1.22 -14.67 2.22
CA ASN A 203 -2.08 -14.92 1.07
C ASN A 203 -3.55 -14.64 1.39
N VAL A 204 -4.25 -13.98 0.47
CA VAL A 204 -5.70 -13.77 0.52
C VAL A 204 -6.36 -14.85 -0.32
N GLU A 205 -6.81 -15.91 0.34
CA GLU A 205 -7.28 -17.12 -0.30
C GLU A 205 -8.80 -17.26 -0.20
N ARG A 206 -9.41 -17.79 -1.26
CA ARG A 206 -10.83 -18.13 -1.29
C ARG A 206 -11.01 -19.48 -0.61
N ARG A 207 -11.80 -19.54 0.47
CA ARG A 207 -12.10 -20.80 1.14
C ARG A 207 -12.94 -21.73 0.26
N PRO A 208 -12.54 -23.01 0.12
CA PRO A 208 -13.33 -23.98 -0.65
C PRO A 208 -14.72 -24.25 -0.05
N THR A 209 -14.87 -24.14 1.27
CA THR A 209 -16.09 -24.55 1.99
C THR A 209 -17.24 -23.55 1.87
N ASP A 210 -16.97 -22.26 2.01
CA ASP A 210 -17.99 -21.21 2.08
C ASP A 210 -17.71 -20.02 1.17
N ARG A 211 -16.66 -20.09 0.35
CA ARG A 211 -16.26 -19.06 -0.60
C ARG A 211 -15.99 -17.69 0.04
N ARG A 212 -15.74 -17.60 1.34
CA ARG A 212 -15.25 -16.34 1.94
C ARG A 212 -13.74 -16.22 1.77
N TRP A 213 -13.27 -14.97 1.75
CA TRP A 213 -11.84 -14.66 1.76
C TRP A 213 -11.26 -14.85 3.16
N GLN A 214 -10.03 -15.33 3.23
CA GLN A 214 -9.28 -15.47 4.47
C GLN A 214 -7.81 -15.08 4.25
N PHE A 215 -7.16 -14.64 5.32
CA PHE A 215 -5.71 -14.44 5.34
C PHE A 215 -5.04 -15.71 5.85
N ILE A 216 -4.12 -16.25 5.07
CA ILE A 216 -3.29 -17.41 5.44
C ILE A 216 -1.83 -16.97 5.47
N LEU A 217 -1.09 -17.41 6.49
CA LEU A 217 0.36 -17.29 6.54
C LEU A 217 0.97 -18.66 6.23
N LYS A 218 1.77 -18.72 5.16
CA LYS A 218 2.55 -19.91 4.76
C LYS A 218 4.04 -19.63 4.89
N TYR A 219 4.81 -20.70 5.06
CA TYR A 219 6.27 -20.65 5.18
C TYR A 219 6.92 -21.59 4.17
N SER A 220 8.12 -21.25 3.70
CA SER A 220 8.96 -22.14 2.88
C SER A 220 10.42 -22.08 3.32
N SER A 221 11.13 -23.19 3.13
CA SER A 221 12.60 -23.29 3.25
C SER A 221 13.34 -22.78 2.02
N ASP A 222 12.67 -22.79 0.88
CA ASP A 222 13.21 -22.65 -0.48
C ASP A 222 12.26 -21.84 -1.39
#